data_AF-A0A2V6P9C9-F1
#
_entry.id   AF-A0A2V6P9C9-F1
#
_cell.length_a   1.000
_cell.length_b   1.000
_cell.length_c   1.000
_cell.angle_alpha   90.00
_cell.angle_beta   90.00
_cell.angle_gamma   90.00
#
_symmetry.space_group_name_H-M   'P 1'
#
loop_
_entity.id
_entity.type
_entity.pdbx_description
1 polymer ?
#
loop_
_entity_poly.entity_id
_entity_poly.type
_entity_poly.pdbx_seq_one_letter_code
_entity_poly.pdbx_strand_id
1 'polypeptide(L)'
;MKTKTLIKSLALALGVETMSGPTGIAAEPHTKPVLLYSRHYNAEGENRYLPDGTYKQVMQRLREDFEVRMHNKPLTRETLADVKLLFIVNPSDKAVGNNPAPPHVTAADIKVLTEFVRNGGGLIVSGNQENHNLEIADVNRLLAQFGIQATNLYTDAKKLVLPRETPMIGGLRWAYYTGNLLLLDSSHPAKPRALVMNDLNQMPEKARHRGTRQGTSHRRHGLRLARRLGVRRGRHRRRRHQGPGQPGDLWSPDTLGRASA
;
A
#
# COMPACT_ATOMS: atom_id res chain seq x y z
N MET A 1 44.73 -65.86 32.54
CA MET A 1 43.73 -64.88 32.07
C MET A 1 44.06 -63.52 32.70
N LYS A 2 43.89 -62.45 31.90
CA LYS A 2 44.13 -61.02 32.20
C LYS A 2 43.30 -60.61 33.45
N THR A 3 43.67 -59.64 34.31
CA THR A 3 43.94 -58.22 34.02
C THR A 3 44.63 -57.52 35.20
N LYS A 4 45.51 -56.55 34.91
CA LYS A 4 46.21 -55.63 35.84
C LYS A 4 45.47 -54.29 35.96
N THR A 5 45.52 -53.63 37.12
CA THR A 5 45.60 -52.15 37.32
C THR A 5 45.84 -51.92 38.84
N LEU A 6 46.94 -51.39 39.40
CA LEU A 6 47.69 -50.12 39.24
C LEU A 6 46.77 -48.88 39.28
N ILE A 7 47.03 -47.75 39.95
CA ILE A 7 47.95 -47.32 41.01
C ILE A 7 47.59 -45.83 41.29
N LYS A 8 47.80 -45.36 42.53
CA LYS A 8 48.17 -44.00 42.95
C LYS A 8 47.20 -42.80 42.85
N SER A 9 46.96 -42.28 44.06
CA SER A 9 47.39 -40.96 44.57
C SER A 9 46.76 -39.68 44.02
N LEU A 10 45.99 -39.11 44.95
CA LEU A 10 45.55 -37.74 45.09
C LEU A 10 46.74 -36.76 45.11
N ALA A 11 46.69 -35.72 44.26
CA ALA A 11 47.46 -34.50 44.41
C ALA A 11 46.56 -33.31 44.08
N LEU A 12 46.36 -32.46 45.08
CA LEU A 12 45.66 -31.19 45.03
C LEU A 12 46.63 -30.13 44.49
N ALA A 13 46.26 -29.41 43.44
CA ALA A 13 47.01 -28.24 42.97
C ALA A 13 46.04 -27.09 42.69
N LEU A 14 46.26 -26.00 43.42
CA LEU A 14 45.62 -24.70 43.28
C LEU A 14 45.89 -24.11 41.89
N GLY A 15 44.82 -23.73 41.17
CA GLY A 15 44.87 -23.05 39.89
C GLY A 15 44.18 -21.69 39.97
N VAL A 16 44.94 -20.66 39.66
CA VAL A 16 44.62 -19.22 39.66
C VAL A 16 43.34 -18.91 38.86
N GLU A 17 42.38 -18.22 39.48
CA GLU A 17 41.23 -17.64 38.78
C GLU A 17 41.67 -16.42 37.96
N THR A 18 41.85 -16.59 36.66
CA THR A 18 41.84 -15.48 35.73
C THR A 18 40.39 -14.99 35.60
N MET A 19 40.09 -13.82 36.14
CA MET A 19 38.84 -13.13 35.84
C MET A 19 38.83 -12.74 34.36
N SER A 20 38.27 -13.62 33.52
CA SER A 20 37.81 -13.27 32.18
C SER A 20 36.68 -12.27 32.34
N GLY A 21 36.99 -10.98 32.14
CA GLY A 21 35.99 -9.93 32.04
C GLY A 21 34.95 -10.28 30.96
N PRO A 22 33.68 -9.86 31.13
CA PRO A 22 32.66 -10.13 30.15
C PRO A 22 33.09 -9.52 28.82
N THR A 23 33.28 -10.38 27.82
CA THR A 23 33.31 -10.02 26.41
C THR A 23 32.04 -9.22 26.16
N GLY A 24 32.19 -7.89 26.07
CA GLY A 24 31.13 -7.04 25.59
C GLY A 24 30.72 -7.56 24.22
N ILE A 25 29.51 -8.10 24.13
CA ILE A 25 28.86 -8.32 22.85
C ILE A 25 28.79 -6.92 22.25
N ALA A 26 29.69 -6.63 21.29
CA ALA A 26 29.57 -5.46 20.46
C ALA A 26 28.17 -5.51 19.86
N ALA A 27 27.32 -4.55 20.24
CA ALA A 27 26.01 -4.41 19.64
C ALA A 27 26.25 -4.30 18.13
N GLU A 28 25.77 -5.30 17.36
CA GLU A 28 25.85 -5.20 15.92
C GLU A 28 25.20 -3.88 15.51
N PRO A 29 25.82 -3.10 14.61
CA PRO A 29 25.23 -1.86 14.15
C PRO A 29 23.83 -2.20 13.64
N HIS A 30 22.81 -1.69 14.32
CA HIS A 30 21.42 -1.86 13.92
C HIS A 30 21.25 -1.18 12.55
N THR A 31 21.42 -1.96 11.48
CA THR A 31 21.15 -1.51 10.13
C THR A 31 19.65 -1.33 9.99
N LYS A 32 19.25 -0.20 9.41
CA LYS A 32 17.83 0.09 9.22
C LYS A 32 17.21 -1.02 8.36
N PRO A 33 16.00 -1.50 8.69
CA PRO A 33 15.29 -2.43 7.82
C PRO A 33 15.11 -1.81 6.42
N VAL A 34 15.19 -2.65 5.39
CA VAL A 34 15.06 -2.17 4.01
C VAL A 34 13.59 -2.03 3.62
N LEU A 35 13.24 -0.86 3.09
CA LEU A 35 11.99 -0.61 2.38
C LEU A 35 12.28 -0.52 0.87
N LEU A 36 11.72 -1.42 0.08
CA LEU A 36 11.83 -1.41 -1.38
C LEU A 36 10.60 -0.71 -1.99
N TYR A 37 10.80 0.48 -2.55
CA TYR A 37 9.79 1.20 -3.33
C TYR A 37 9.86 0.71 -4.78
N SER A 38 8.88 -0.11 -5.17
CA SER A 38 8.84 -0.78 -6.47
C SER A 38 7.90 -0.10 -7.44
N ARG A 39 8.46 0.29 -8.59
CA ARG A 39 7.77 0.83 -9.76
C ARG A 39 7.66 -0.18 -10.90
N HIS A 40 7.94 -1.46 -10.65
CA HIS A 40 8.02 -2.49 -11.68
C HIS A 40 6.74 -2.59 -12.55
N TYR A 41 5.56 -2.42 -11.93
CA TYR A 41 4.25 -2.47 -12.61
C TYR A 41 3.79 -1.11 -13.15
N ASN A 42 4.70 -0.16 -13.31
CA ASN A 42 4.45 1.07 -14.04
C ASN A 42 5.01 0.95 -15.46
N ALA A 43 4.43 1.70 -16.40
CA ALA A 43 5.01 1.79 -17.74
C ALA A 43 6.41 2.41 -17.67
N GLU A 44 7.34 1.93 -18.49
CA GLU A 44 8.65 2.57 -18.61
C GLU A 44 8.50 4.01 -19.11
N GLY A 45 9.29 4.94 -18.59
CA GLY A 45 9.17 6.38 -18.90
C GLY A 45 8.01 7.11 -18.19
N GLU A 46 7.17 6.39 -17.45
CA GLU A 46 6.14 6.99 -16.60
C GLU A 46 6.78 7.86 -15.50
N ASN A 47 6.24 9.04 -15.22
CA ASN A 47 6.79 9.94 -14.19
C ASN A 47 5.81 10.29 -13.07
N ARG A 48 4.54 9.85 -13.16
CA ARG A 48 3.50 10.13 -12.16
C ARG A 48 3.83 9.63 -10.75
N TYR A 49 4.65 8.59 -10.63
CA TYR A 49 4.93 7.90 -9.36
C TYR A 49 6.42 7.89 -9.00
N LEU A 50 7.14 8.95 -9.39
CA LEU A 50 8.51 9.15 -8.96
C LEU A 50 8.58 9.34 -7.43
N PRO A 51 9.59 8.77 -6.75
CA PRO A 51 9.74 8.88 -5.30
C PRO A 51 9.99 10.32 -4.84
N ASP A 52 10.63 11.14 -5.69
CA ASP A 52 10.93 12.55 -5.41
C ASP A 52 9.83 13.51 -5.91
N GLY A 53 8.74 12.97 -6.45
CA GLY A 53 7.53 13.72 -6.83
C GLY A 53 6.50 13.76 -5.68
N THR A 54 5.26 13.34 -5.96
CA THR A 54 4.14 13.35 -5.00
C THR A 54 4.44 12.61 -3.69
N TYR A 55 5.32 11.62 -3.72
CA TYR A 55 5.68 10.82 -2.53
C TYR A 55 6.89 11.35 -1.74
N LYS A 56 7.51 12.47 -2.16
CA LYS A 56 8.79 12.95 -1.60
C LYS A 56 8.77 13.06 -0.07
N GLN A 57 7.76 13.71 0.48
CA GLN A 57 7.67 13.92 1.94
C GLN A 57 7.48 12.60 2.70
N VAL A 58 6.69 11.68 2.16
CA VAL A 58 6.47 10.35 2.76
C VAL A 58 7.78 9.54 2.70
N MET A 59 8.48 9.56 1.57
CA MET A 59 9.77 8.88 1.43
C MET A 59 10.85 9.49 2.34
N GLN A 60 10.86 10.81 2.52
CA GLN A 60 11.76 11.49 3.46
C GLN A 60 11.52 11.04 4.91
N ARG A 61 10.26 10.99 5.36
CA ARG A 61 9.93 10.50 6.71
C ARG A 61 10.30 9.03 6.87
N LEU A 62 10.00 8.18 5.89
CA LEU A 62 10.32 6.75 5.94
C LEU A 62 11.83 6.48 6.02
N ARG A 63 12.68 7.34 5.46
CA ARG A 63 14.15 7.22 5.58
C ARG A 63 14.68 7.40 6.99
N GLU A 64 13.89 7.94 7.92
CA GLU A 64 14.26 7.99 9.33
C GLU A 64 14.30 6.58 9.93
N ASP A 65 13.38 5.70 9.52
CA ASP A 65 13.21 4.37 10.09
C ASP A 65 13.71 3.24 9.18
N PHE A 66 13.80 3.47 7.86
CA PHE A 66 14.16 2.47 6.85
C PHE A 66 15.35 2.89 5.98
N GLU A 67 16.10 1.90 5.50
CA GLU A 67 16.89 2.07 4.28
C GLU A 67 15.94 2.01 3.08
N VAL A 68 15.63 3.16 2.49
CA VAL A 68 14.66 3.25 1.39
C VAL A 68 15.38 3.08 0.04
N ARG A 69 15.10 1.98 -0.65
CA ARG A 69 15.67 1.63 -1.97
C ARG A 69 14.62 1.74 -3.07
N MET A 70 15.03 2.27 -4.22
CA MET A 70 14.18 2.41 -5.41
C MET A 70 14.41 1.24 -6.36
N HIS A 71 13.34 0.64 -6.87
CA HIS A 71 13.42 -0.51 -7.77
C HIS A 71 12.40 -0.42 -8.91
N ASN A 72 12.80 -0.86 -10.11
CA ASN A 72 11.93 -0.90 -11.28
C ASN A 72 12.08 -2.18 -12.13
N LYS A 73 12.80 -3.19 -11.62
CA LYS A 73 13.00 -4.49 -12.29
C LYS A 73 12.03 -5.55 -11.72
N PRO A 74 11.91 -6.73 -12.33
CA PRO A 74 11.10 -7.82 -11.78
C PRO A 74 11.41 -8.09 -10.31
N LEU A 75 10.38 -8.46 -9.56
CA LEU A 75 10.46 -8.78 -8.15
C LEU A 75 10.70 -10.28 -8.00
N THR A 76 11.96 -10.66 -7.77
CA THR A 76 12.39 -12.05 -7.56
C THR A 76 12.74 -12.29 -6.10
N ARG A 77 12.95 -13.56 -5.72
CA ARG A 77 13.41 -13.91 -4.36
C ARG A 77 14.73 -13.23 -4.01
N GLU A 78 15.64 -13.14 -4.98
CA GLU A 78 16.95 -12.52 -4.82
C GLU A 78 16.81 -11.02 -4.58
N THR A 79 15.94 -10.33 -5.32
CA THR A 79 15.70 -8.89 -5.11
C THR A 79 15.03 -8.56 -3.78
N LEU A 80 14.38 -9.54 -3.14
CA LEU A 80 13.64 -9.36 -1.88
C LEU A 80 14.37 -9.96 -0.67
N ALA A 81 15.57 -10.53 -0.85
CA ALA A 81 16.24 -11.33 0.18
C ALA A 81 16.52 -10.58 1.49
N ASP A 82 16.85 -9.29 1.41
CA ASP A 82 17.10 -8.43 2.57
C ASP A 82 16.00 -7.38 2.81
N VAL A 83 14.92 -7.43 2.03
CA VAL A 83 13.80 -6.50 2.12
C VAL A 83 12.90 -6.87 3.30
N LYS A 84 12.54 -5.88 4.13
CA LYS A 84 11.55 -6.05 5.20
C LYS A 84 10.17 -5.53 4.81
N LEU A 85 10.13 -4.49 3.98
CA LEU A 85 8.89 -3.88 3.52
C LEU A 85 8.97 -3.61 2.02
N LEU A 86 8.06 -4.18 1.25
CA LEU A 86 7.89 -3.90 -0.17
C LEU A 86 6.69 -2.97 -0.35
N PHE A 87 6.89 -1.86 -1.05
CA PHE A 87 5.82 -0.97 -1.48
C PHE A 87 5.70 -0.98 -3.01
N ILE A 88 4.64 -1.62 -3.51
CA ILE A 88 4.25 -1.56 -4.93
C ILE A 88 3.37 -0.33 -5.15
N VAL A 89 3.89 0.64 -5.91
CA VAL A 89 3.19 1.92 -6.13
C VAL A 89 2.34 1.89 -7.41
N ASN A 90 1.03 2.04 -7.23
CA ASN A 90 0.02 2.29 -8.27
C ASN A 90 0.24 1.50 -9.58
N PRO A 91 0.14 0.16 -9.56
CA PRO A 91 0.19 -0.66 -10.77
C PRO A 91 -0.72 -0.11 -11.87
N SER A 92 -0.18 0.01 -13.08
CA SER A 92 -0.85 0.63 -14.21
C SER A 92 -1.51 -0.41 -15.10
N ASP A 93 -2.80 -0.24 -15.41
CA ASP A 93 -3.49 -1.10 -16.37
C ASP A 93 -2.94 -0.88 -17.79
N LYS A 94 -2.73 0.39 -18.15
CA LYS A 94 -2.26 0.80 -19.48
C LYS A 94 -1.14 1.82 -19.38
N ALA A 95 -0.39 1.92 -20.48
CA ALA A 95 0.56 3.00 -20.67
C ALA A 95 -0.15 4.34 -20.89
N VAL A 96 0.51 5.43 -20.52
CA VAL A 96 0.08 6.80 -20.87
C VAL A 96 0.96 7.33 -21.99
N GLY A 97 0.34 7.97 -22.99
CA GLY A 97 1.04 8.48 -24.16
C GLY A 97 1.62 7.35 -25.01
N ASN A 98 2.89 7.50 -25.40
CA ASN A 98 3.61 6.55 -26.27
C ASN A 98 4.52 5.59 -25.47
N ASN A 99 4.36 5.54 -24.15
CA ASN A 99 5.14 4.63 -23.31
C ASN A 99 4.79 3.16 -23.64
N PRO A 100 5.73 2.22 -23.44
CA PRO A 100 5.44 0.80 -23.60
C PRO A 100 4.41 0.32 -22.57
N ALA A 101 3.73 -0.78 -22.90
CA ALA A 101 2.75 -1.38 -21.98
C ALA A 101 3.40 -1.73 -20.63
N PRO A 102 2.73 -1.45 -19.50
CA PRO A 102 3.24 -1.82 -18.19
C PRO A 102 3.25 -3.35 -18.02
N PRO A 103 4.21 -3.92 -17.27
CA PRO A 103 4.10 -5.28 -16.79
C PRO A 103 2.85 -5.42 -15.90
N HIS A 104 2.17 -6.56 -16.02
CA HIS A 104 1.04 -6.94 -15.14
C HIS A 104 1.46 -8.07 -14.21
N VAL A 105 0.74 -8.24 -13.10
CA VAL A 105 1.06 -9.26 -12.09
C VAL A 105 0.89 -10.66 -12.67
N THR A 106 1.97 -11.41 -12.71
CA THR A 106 1.98 -12.78 -13.24
C THR A 106 1.75 -13.82 -12.14
N ALA A 107 1.48 -15.07 -12.53
CA ALA A 107 1.43 -16.19 -11.58
C ALA A 107 2.76 -16.41 -10.84
N ALA A 108 3.89 -16.13 -11.51
CA ALA A 108 5.22 -16.22 -10.90
C ALA A 108 5.40 -15.13 -9.83
N ASP A 109 4.94 -13.91 -10.12
CA ASP A 109 4.97 -12.81 -9.15
C ASP A 109 4.13 -13.14 -7.92
N ILE A 110 2.91 -13.66 -8.11
CA ILE A 110 2.03 -14.04 -7.00
C ILE A 110 2.74 -15.04 -6.08
N LYS A 111 3.43 -16.04 -6.65
CA LYS A 111 4.20 -17.00 -5.85
C LYS A 111 5.30 -16.31 -5.04
N VAL A 112 6.14 -15.49 -5.69
CA VAL A 112 7.26 -14.79 -5.03
C VAL A 112 6.74 -13.86 -3.92
N LEU A 113 5.74 -13.03 -4.21
CA LEU A 113 5.20 -12.04 -3.28
C LEU A 113 4.45 -12.68 -2.12
N THR A 114 3.73 -13.78 -2.37
CA THR A 114 3.05 -14.52 -1.30
C THR A 114 4.06 -15.22 -0.38
N GLU A 115 5.11 -15.83 -0.93
CA GLU A 115 6.19 -16.42 -0.15
C GLU A 115 6.94 -15.35 0.68
N PHE A 116 7.21 -14.19 0.09
CA PHE A 116 7.81 -13.06 0.79
C PHE A 116 7.00 -12.64 2.03
N VAL A 117 5.67 -12.50 1.88
CA VAL A 117 4.80 -12.15 3.02
C VAL A 117 4.73 -13.29 4.05
N ARG A 118 4.63 -14.54 3.60
CA ARG A 118 4.61 -15.71 4.50
C ARG A 118 5.91 -15.86 5.31
N ASN A 119 7.02 -15.40 4.76
CA ASN A 119 8.32 -15.38 5.43
C ASN A 119 8.54 -14.16 6.33
N GLY A 120 7.49 -13.36 6.59
CA GLY A 120 7.53 -12.22 7.49
C GLY A 120 7.80 -10.87 6.84
N GLY A 121 7.85 -10.81 5.50
CA GLY A 121 7.91 -9.55 4.76
C GLY A 121 6.59 -8.77 4.81
N GLY A 122 6.66 -7.45 4.88
CA GLY A 122 5.49 -6.57 4.76
C GLY A 122 5.25 -6.18 3.29
N LEU A 123 4.00 -6.25 2.83
CA LEU A 123 3.60 -5.80 1.48
C LEU A 123 2.59 -4.66 1.57
N ILE A 124 2.91 -3.54 0.92
CA ILE A 124 2.00 -2.42 0.68
C ILE A 124 1.73 -2.36 -0.83
N VAL A 125 0.46 -2.30 -1.21
CA VAL A 125 0.03 -2.02 -2.58
C VAL A 125 -0.85 -0.78 -2.55
N SER A 126 -0.47 0.25 -3.28
CA SER A 126 -1.35 1.42 -3.49
C SER A 126 -2.03 1.33 -4.85
N GLY A 127 -3.24 1.88 -4.93
CA GLY A 127 -3.96 2.04 -6.19
C GLY A 127 -4.44 3.48 -6.36
N ASN A 128 -4.29 4.02 -7.57
CA ASN A 128 -4.83 5.33 -7.95
C ASN A 128 -5.84 5.17 -9.10
N GLN A 129 -7.09 5.54 -8.84
CA GLN A 129 -8.20 5.45 -9.79
C GLN A 129 -8.50 6.76 -10.52
N GLU A 130 -7.87 7.88 -10.17
CA GLU A 130 -8.16 9.21 -10.71
C GLU A 130 -8.01 9.28 -12.24
N ASN A 131 -7.11 8.46 -12.80
CA ASN A 131 -6.89 8.35 -14.25
C ASN A 131 -7.57 7.13 -14.90
N HIS A 132 -8.44 6.41 -14.18
CA HIS A 132 -9.04 5.14 -14.61
C HIS A 132 -8.02 4.11 -15.14
N ASN A 133 -6.81 4.14 -14.57
CA ASN A 133 -5.67 3.34 -15.02
C ASN A 133 -5.15 2.41 -13.93
N LEU A 134 -5.97 2.13 -12.92
CA LEU A 134 -5.64 1.16 -11.90
C LEU A 134 -5.72 -0.24 -12.51
N GLU A 135 -4.63 -1.00 -12.44
CA GLU A 135 -4.64 -2.43 -12.75
C GLU A 135 -5.36 -3.15 -11.61
N ILE A 136 -6.56 -3.67 -11.89
CA ILE A 136 -7.42 -4.33 -10.89
C ILE A 136 -7.46 -5.84 -11.12
N ALA A 137 -7.36 -6.29 -12.36
CA ALA A 137 -7.64 -7.68 -12.72
C ALA A 137 -6.56 -8.61 -12.17
N ASP A 138 -5.29 -8.31 -12.44
CA ASP A 138 -4.16 -9.15 -12.08
C ASP A 138 -3.69 -8.87 -10.64
N VAL A 139 -3.71 -7.61 -10.18
CA VAL A 139 -3.49 -7.24 -8.78
C VAL A 139 -4.50 -7.94 -7.86
N ASN A 140 -5.78 -8.09 -8.25
CA ASN A 140 -6.73 -8.85 -7.43
C ASN A 140 -6.35 -10.33 -7.28
N ARG A 141 -5.64 -10.93 -8.24
CA ARG A 141 -5.16 -12.32 -8.09
C ARG A 141 -4.10 -12.41 -6.98
N LEU A 142 -3.27 -11.38 -6.82
CA LEU A 142 -2.34 -11.22 -5.70
C LEU A 142 -3.09 -10.93 -4.39
N LEU A 143 -3.97 -9.93 -4.37
CA LEU A 143 -4.71 -9.53 -3.17
C LEU A 143 -5.60 -10.65 -2.62
N ALA A 144 -6.14 -11.50 -3.49
CA ALA A 144 -6.93 -12.67 -3.11
C ALA A 144 -6.15 -13.65 -2.22
N GLN A 145 -4.82 -13.72 -2.33
CA GLN A 145 -3.97 -14.54 -1.44
C GLN A 145 -4.03 -14.09 0.02
N PHE A 146 -4.57 -12.88 0.27
CA PHE A 146 -4.70 -12.27 1.58
C PHE A 146 -6.17 -11.98 1.94
N GLY A 147 -7.13 -12.48 1.15
CA GLY A 147 -8.56 -12.23 1.37
C GLY A 147 -9.00 -10.80 1.07
N ILE A 148 -8.28 -10.08 0.21
CA ILE A 148 -8.58 -8.70 -0.17
C ILE A 148 -8.97 -8.66 -1.65
N GLN A 149 -9.95 -7.83 -1.99
CA GLN A 149 -10.32 -7.57 -3.38
C GLN A 149 -10.63 -6.08 -3.58
N ALA A 150 -9.94 -5.44 -4.52
CA ALA A 150 -10.33 -4.13 -5.02
C ALA A 150 -11.47 -4.27 -6.05
N THR A 151 -12.56 -3.54 -5.86
CA THR A 151 -13.67 -3.52 -6.83
C THR A 151 -13.50 -2.37 -7.81
N ASN A 152 -14.20 -2.38 -8.95
CA ASN A 152 -14.29 -1.21 -9.84
C ASN A 152 -15.39 -0.21 -9.40
N LEU A 153 -15.93 -0.38 -8.18
CA LEU A 153 -16.83 0.59 -7.58
C LEU A 153 -15.98 1.61 -6.83
N TYR A 154 -16.19 2.88 -7.13
CA TYR A 154 -15.52 3.98 -6.43
C TYR A 154 -16.56 4.91 -5.82
N THR A 155 -16.20 5.49 -4.68
CA THR A 155 -16.96 6.60 -4.13
C THR A 155 -16.36 7.90 -4.64
N ASP A 156 -17.22 8.83 -5.05
CA ASP A 156 -16.83 10.23 -5.26
C ASP A 156 -16.29 10.80 -3.93
N ALA A 157 -15.56 11.88 -4.04
CA ALA A 157 -14.71 12.35 -2.97
C ALA A 157 -15.46 12.61 -1.67
N LYS A 158 -14.91 12.06 -0.60
CA LYS A 158 -15.34 12.32 0.76
C LYS A 158 -14.16 12.69 1.62
N LYS A 159 -14.41 13.61 2.55
CA LYS A 159 -13.52 13.81 3.69
C LYS A 159 -13.76 12.67 4.67
N LEU A 160 -12.71 11.87 4.88
CA LEU A 160 -12.64 10.88 5.94
C LEU A 160 -11.84 11.48 7.08
N VAL A 161 -12.49 11.76 8.21
CA VAL A 161 -11.75 12.14 9.43
C VAL A 161 -11.11 10.88 10.00
N LEU A 162 -9.79 10.90 10.14
CA LEU A 162 -9.06 9.77 10.70
C LEU A 162 -9.09 9.83 12.22
N PRO A 163 -9.32 8.71 12.93
CA PRO A 163 -9.19 8.64 14.38
C PRO A 163 -7.86 9.19 14.87
N ARG A 164 -7.83 9.77 16.08
CA ARG A 164 -6.61 10.43 16.58
C ARG A 164 -5.47 9.44 16.87
N GLU A 165 -5.83 8.20 17.10
CA GLU A 165 -4.97 7.08 17.39
C GLU A 165 -4.48 6.37 16.11
N THR A 166 -5.01 6.70 14.93
CA THR A 166 -4.56 6.11 13.68
C THR A 166 -3.09 6.48 13.43
N PRO A 167 -2.18 5.50 13.29
CA PRO A 167 -0.80 5.76 12.91
C PRO A 167 -0.76 6.43 11.53
N MET A 168 -0.05 7.56 11.42
CA MET A 168 0.05 8.33 10.19
C MET A 168 1.50 8.69 9.89
N ILE A 169 1.86 8.59 8.61
CA ILE A 169 3.17 9.02 8.09
C ILE A 169 2.92 10.22 7.17
N GLY A 170 3.12 11.42 7.71
CA GLY A 170 2.84 12.68 7.02
C GLY A 170 1.35 12.93 6.74
N GLY A 171 1.06 14.06 6.09
CA GLY A 171 -0.29 14.43 5.66
C GLY A 171 -1.20 14.98 6.77
N LEU A 172 -2.44 15.28 6.40
CA LEU A 172 -3.47 15.79 7.30
C LEU A 172 -4.27 14.64 7.91
N ARG A 173 -4.79 14.80 9.13
CA ARG A 173 -5.69 13.84 9.81
C ARG A 173 -7.10 13.77 9.22
N TRP A 174 -7.18 14.04 7.93
CA TRP A 174 -8.35 13.84 7.12
C TRP A 174 -7.88 13.51 5.71
N ALA A 175 -8.49 12.51 5.09
CA ALA A 175 -8.20 12.12 3.72
C ALA A 175 -9.37 12.52 2.81
N TYR A 176 -9.08 13.21 1.72
CA TYR A 176 -9.99 13.32 0.59
C TYR A 176 -9.75 12.08 -0.29
N TYR A 177 -10.68 11.13 -0.30
CA TYR A 177 -10.49 9.89 -1.05
C TYR A 177 -11.53 9.76 -2.16
N THR A 178 -11.06 9.78 -3.41
CA THR A 178 -11.68 9.04 -4.50
C THR A 178 -10.93 7.73 -4.62
N GLY A 179 -11.64 6.62 -4.55
CA GLY A 179 -10.98 5.34 -4.78
C GLY A 179 -11.90 4.16 -4.60
N ASN A 180 -11.31 3.00 -4.85
CA ASN A 180 -12.02 1.74 -4.98
C ASN A 180 -12.51 1.24 -3.62
N LEU A 181 -13.70 0.65 -3.60
CA LEU A 181 -14.12 -0.15 -2.46
C LEU A 181 -13.25 -1.40 -2.39
N LEU A 182 -12.73 -1.67 -1.20
CA LEU A 182 -12.05 -2.92 -0.86
C LEU A 182 -13.06 -3.86 -0.19
N LEU A 183 -13.19 -5.08 -0.72
CA LEU A 183 -13.89 -6.17 -0.07
C LEU A 183 -12.88 -7.01 0.70
N LEU A 184 -13.24 -7.37 1.93
CA LEU A 184 -12.43 -8.20 2.80
C LEU A 184 -13.19 -9.51 3.05
N ASP A 185 -12.54 -10.64 2.78
CA ASP A 185 -13.05 -11.96 3.13
C ASP A 185 -12.71 -12.26 4.59
N SER A 186 -13.70 -12.08 5.47
CA SER A 186 -13.55 -12.34 6.90
C SER A 186 -13.31 -13.82 7.24
N SER A 187 -13.60 -14.74 6.31
CA SER A 187 -13.34 -16.17 6.48
C SER A 187 -11.93 -16.58 6.07
N HIS A 188 -11.21 -15.70 5.37
CA HIS A 188 -9.86 -16.00 4.91
C HIS A 188 -8.88 -16.19 6.09
N PRO A 189 -7.96 -17.18 6.04
CA PRO A 189 -7.02 -17.44 7.13
C PRO A 189 -6.15 -16.24 7.54
N ALA A 190 -5.88 -15.33 6.60
CA ALA A 190 -5.13 -14.09 6.86
C ALA A 190 -5.90 -13.07 7.72
N LYS A 191 -7.20 -13.27 7.96
CA LYS A 191 -8.07 -12.39 8.78
C LYS A 191 -7.91 -10.91 8.41
N PRO A 192 -8.17 -10.52 7.14
CA PRO A 192 -7.96 -9.15 6.68
C PRO A 192 -8.80 -8.16 7.50
N ARG A 193 -8.24 -6.97 7.77
CA ARG A 193 -8.89 -5.92 8.56
C ARG A 193 -8.73 -4.58 7.86
N ALA A 194 -9.77 -3.75 7.94
CA ALA A 194 -9.66 -2.35 7.59
C ALA A 194 -9.14 -1.54 8.78
N LEU A 195 -8.08 -0.76 8.56
CA LEU A 195 -7.58 0.20 9.55
C LEU A 195 -8.42 1.47 9.58
N VAL A 196 -9.00 1.83 8.42
CA VAL A 196 -9.87 2.98 8.26
C VAL A 196 -11.09 2.52 7.48
N MET A 197 -12.28 2.72 8.05
CA MET A 197 -13.55 2.47 7.39
C MET A 197 -14.10 3.80 6.87
N ASN A 198 -14.69 3.76 5.67
CA ASN A 198 -15.46 4.89 5.18
C ASN A 198 -16.75 5.02 6.01
N ASP A 199 -16.79 5.98 6.93
CA ASP A 199 -18.02 6.32 7.64
C ASP A 199 -18.96 7.07 6.69
N LEU A 200 -19.93 6.34 6.14
CA LEU A 200 -20.92 6.87 5.21
C LEU A 200 -21.83 7.93 5.84
N ASN A 201 -21.84 8.07 7.17
CA ASN A 201 -22.59 9.10 7.89
C ASN A 201 -21.83 10.42 7.97
N GLN A 202 -20.53 10.45 7.68
CA GLN A 202 -19.79 11.70 7.60
C GLN A 202 -20.30 12.52 6.41
N MET A 203 -20.78 13.72 6.70
CA MET A 203 -21.24 14.64 5.67
C MET A 203 -20.06 15.13 4.82
N PRO A 204 -20.18 15.13 3.48
CA PRO A 204 -19.19 15.77 2.61
C PRO A 204 -19.03 17.26 2.99
N GLU A 205 -17.81 17.79 2.97
CA GLU A 205 -17.53 19.18 3.34
C GLU A 205 -18.35 20.23 2.55
N LYS A 206 -18.85 19.87 1.37
CA LYS A 206 -19.71 20.74 0.55
C LYS A 206 -21.07 21.09 1.20
N ALA A 207 -21.41 20.57 2.38
CA ALA A 207 -22.61 20.97 3.12
C ALA A 207 -22.42 22.22 4.02
N ARG A 208 -21.19 22.67 4.31
CA ARG A 208 -20.96 23.84 5.20
C ARG A 208 -20.75 25.18 4.49
N HIS A 209 -20.53 25.19 3.17
CA HIS A 209 -20.28 26.42 2.40
C HIS A 209 -21.22 26.62 1.20
N ARG A 210 -22.52 26.37 1.36
CA ARG A 210 -23.54 26.87 0.42
C ARG A 210 -24.76 27.44 1.16
N GLY A 211 -24.52 28.57 1.81
CA GLY A 211 -25.53 29.62 2.01
C GLY A 211 -25.73 30.48 0.76
N THR A 212 -25.48 29.96 -0.45
CA THR A 212 -25.78 30.66 -1.70
C THR A 212 -26.64 29.76 -2.58
N ARG A 213 -27.87 30.23 -2.80
CA ARG A 213 -28.87 29.69 -3.71
C ARG A 213 -28.25 29.43 -5.09
N GLN A 214 -28.38 28.21 -5.59
CA GLN A 214 -28.92 27.87 -6.93
C GLN A 214 -28.59 26.40 -7.29
N GLY A 215 -29.56 25.71 -7.88
CA GLY A 215 -29.31 24.53 -8.71
C GLY A 215 -29.78 23.18 -8.17
N THR A 216 -31.07 23.04 -7.90
CA THR A 216 -31.78 21.76 -7.94
C THR A 216 -31.63 21.09 -9.32
N SER A 217 -31.09 19.86 -9.38
CA SER A 217 -31.62 18.77 -10.23
C SER A 217 -30.76 17.50 -10.07
N HIS A 218 -31.41 16.34 -10.11
CA HIS A 218 -30.87 14.98 -10.09
C HIS A 218 -30.43 14.38 -8.73
N ARG A 219 -31.41 14.21 -7.85
CA ARG A 219 -31.44 13.07 -6.90
C ARG A 219 -32.83 12.44 -6.85
N ARG A 220 -33.14 11.57 -7.80
CA ARG A 220 -34.08 10.43 -7.63
C ARG A 220 -33.79 9.39 -8.71
N HIS A 221 -32.92 8.42 -8.42
CA HIS A 221 -33.02 7.03 -8.86
C HIS A 221 -31.81 6.26 -8.36
N GLY A 222 -32.02 5.49 -7.30
CA GLY A 222 -30.97 4.67 -6.69
C GLY A 222 -31.40 3.97 -5.41
N LEU A 223 -32.70 3.66 -5.28
CA LEU A 223 -33.20 2.73 -4.29
C LEU A 223 -34.37 1.99 -4.94
N ARG A 224 -34.30 0.65 -4.88
CA ARG A 224 -35.10 -0.37 -5.60
C ARG A 224 -34.45 -0.84 -6.92
N LEU A 225 -33.70 -1.94 -6.85
CA LEU A 225 -34.11 -3.19 -7.51
C LEU A 225 -33.21 -4.35 -7.03
N ALA A 226 -33.71 -5.10 -6.06
CA ALA A 226 -33.36 -6.50 -5.88
C ALA A 226 -34.65 -7.29 -6.10
N ARG A 227 -34.82 -7.85 -7.30
CA ARG A 227 -35.46 -9.15 -7.61
C ARG A 227 -35.91 -9.25 -9.08
N ARG A 228 -35.47 -10.36 -9.69
CA ARG A 228 -36.08 -11.18 -10.74
C ARG A 228 -35.97 -10.77 -12.22
N LEU A 229 -35.20 -11.63 -12.90
CA LEU A 229 -35.53 -12.39 -14.12
C LEU A 229 -35.73 -11.63 -15.45
N GLY A 230 -34.75 -11.82 -16.33
CA GLY A 230 -34.90 -12.17 -17.76
C GLY A 230 -35.88 -11.38 -18.63
N VAL A 231 -35.34 -10.64 -19.61
CA VAL A 231 -35.59 -10.80 -21.07
C VAL A 231 -34.80 -9.73 -21.85
N ARG A 232 -34.26 -10.15 -22.99
CA ARG A 232 -33.53 -9.38 -24.02
C ARG A 232 -34.37 -8.27 -24.67
N ARG A 233 -33.75 -7.13 -24.99
CA ARG A 233 -33.45 -6.64 -26.36
C ARG A 233 -32.95 -5.17 -26.31
N GLY A 234 -31.99 -4.88 -27.17
CA GLY A 234 -31.17 -3.67 -27.13
C GLY A 234 -31.76 -2.41 -27.75
N ARG A 235 -30.95 -1.35 -27.72
CA ARG A 235 -30.90 -0.28 -28.72
C ARG A 235 -29.60 0.50 -28.57
N HIS A 236 -28.92 0.68 -29.69
CA HIS A 236 -27.79 1.59 -29.88
C HIS A 236 -28.17 3.02 -29.48
N ARG A 237 -27.31 3.69 -28.70
CA ARG A 237 -27.25 5.15 -28.65
C ARG A 237 -25.79 5.62 -28.78
N ARG A 238 -25.62 6.57 -29.70
CA ARG A 238 -24.36 7.18 -30.14
C ARG A 238 -23.63 7.86 -28.98
N ARG A 239 -22.31 7.65 -28.90
CA ARG A 239 -21.38 8.39 -28.05
C ARG A 239 -21.19 9.81 -28.62
N ARG A 240 -21.31 10.83 -27.76
CA ARG A 240 -20.72 12.16 -27.99
C ARG A 240 -19.30 12.14 -27.43
N HIS A 241 -18.33 12.57 -28.22
CA HIS A 241 -16.98 12.87 -27.77
C HIS A 241 -17.02 14.13 -26.89
N GLN A 242 -16.58 14.02 -25.64
CA GLN A 242 -16.03 15.14 -24.87
C GLN A 242 -14.52 14.95 -24.88
N GLY A 243 -13.79 15.98 -25.33
CA GLY A 243 -12.33 16.01 -25.30
C GLY A 243 -11.79 16.06 -23.88
N PRO A 244 -10.49 15.81 -23.68
CA PRO A 244 -9.87 15.82 -22.36
C PRO A 244 -9.86 17.25 -21.80
N GLY A 245 -10.59 17.46 -20.71
CA GLY A 245 -10.44 18.65 -19.88
C GLY A 245 -9.07 18.63 -19.20
N GLN A 246 -8.38 19.78 -19.22
CA GLN A 246 -7.14 19.99 -18.48
C GLN A 246 -7.39 19.79 -16.97
N PRO A 247 -6.48 19.14 -16.23
CA PRO A 247 -6.54 19.14 -14.77
C PRO A 247 -6.26 20.55 -14.27
N GLY A 248 -7.23 21.13 -13.57
CA GLY A 248 -7.01 22.40 -12.86
C GLY A 248 -6.08 22.19 -11.68
N ASP A 249 -5.11 23.09 -11.54
CA ASP A 249 -4.20 23.19 -10.41
C ASP A 249 -4.97 23.36 -9.10
N LEU A 250 -5.12 22.27 -8.36
CA LEU A 250 -5.79 22.22 -7.04
C LEU A 250 -4.82 21.94 -5.89
N TRP A 251 -3.53 22.20 -6.13
CA TRP A 251 -2.47 22.15 -5.13
C TRP A 251 -1.65 23.45 -5.20
N SER A 252 -2.26 24.55 -4.76
CA SER A 252 -1.53 25.79 -4.47
C SER A 252 -1.48 25.98 -2.94
N PRO A 253 -0.30 26.11 -2.30
CA PRO A 253 -0.18 26.22 -0.84
C PRO A 253 -0.72 27.53 -0.23
N ASP A 254 -1.16 28.49 -1.06
CA ASP A 254 -1.26 29.90 -0.64
C ASP A 254 -2.65 30.35 -0.14
N THR A 255 -3.59 29.45 0.17
CA THR A 255 -4.96 29.85 0.56
C THR A 255 -5.36 29.68 2.02
N LEU A 256 -4.45 29.39 2.95
CA LEU A 256 -4.78 29.39 4.38
C LEU A 256 -3.72 30.08 5.25
N GLY A 257 -3.59 31.39 5.05
CA GLY A 257 -2.99 32.31 6.02
C GLY A 257 -4.06 33.22 6.62
N ARG A 258 -4.09 33.27 7.96
CA ARG A 258 -4.88 34.13 8.88
C ARG A 258 -6.20 33.57 9.41
N ALA A 259 -6.10 32.93 10.56
CA ALA A 259 -6.82 33.39 11.74
C ALA A 259 -5.93 33.12 12.97
N SER A 260 -5.54 34.20 13.64
CA SER A 260 -4.77 34.25 14.89
C SER A 260 -5.71 34.31 16.09
N ALA A 261 -5.17 33.86 17.24
CA ALA A 261 -5.62 34.02 18.62
C ALA A 261 -6.85 33.20 19.06
#